data_AF-A0AAQ0HCJ4-F1
#
_entry.id   AF-A0AAQ0HCJ4-F1
#
_cell.length_a   1.000
_cell.length_b   1.000
_cell.length_c   1.000
_cell.angle_alpha   90.00
_cell.angle_beta   90.00
_cell.angle_gamma   90.00
#
_symmetry.space_group_name_H-M   'P 1'
#
loop_
_entity.id
_entity.type
_entity.pdbx_description
1 polymer ?
#
loop_
_entity_poly.entity_id
_entity_poly.type
_entity_poly.pdbx_seq_one_letter_code
_entity_poly.pdbx_strand_id
1 'polypeptide(L)'
;MTALCAGWKDRFATGDFKALAADAGLMTVARPAPARLFADNCAACHGAQGQGRDGHGGTGFPALDDGDWLRSTEPADIAQLICVGVNNNHPETNSVQIMGFGRDEMLSRAEIEQLVPYVIAFDGTADPDIPAATLFADNCASCHGERGEGGMGLGAPS
;
A
#
# COMPACT_ATOMS: atom_id res chain seq x y z
N MET A 1 1.10 -20.57 -24.29
CA MET A 1 1.54 -19.40 -23.48
C MET A 1 2.95 -18.90 -23.83
N THR A 2 3.83 -19.73 -24.39
CA THR A 2 5.24 -19.41 -24.69
C THR A 2 5.47 -18.43 -25.85
N ALA A 3 4.52 -18.30 -26.79
CA ALA A 3 4.70 -17.51 -28.00
C ALA A 3 4.51 -15.98 -27.82
N LEU A 4 3.79 -15.53 -26.79
CA LEU A 4 3.48 -14.11 -26.58
C LEU A 4 4.59 -13.33 -25.84
N CYS A 5 5.48 -14.03 -25.12
CA CYS A 5 6.54 -13.40 -24.32
C CYS A 5 7.95 -13.53 -24.93
N ALA A 6 8.09 -14.18 -26.08
CA ALA A 6 9.37 -14.44 -26.70
C ALA A 6 10.02 -13.13 -27.19
N GLY A 7 11.24 -12.83 -26.71
CA GLY A 7 12.10 -11.75 -27.22
C GLY A 7 12.08 -10.42 -26.43
N TRP A 8 11.10 -10.19 -25.55
CA TRP A 8 11.02 -8.94 -24.80
C TRP A 8 11.04 -9.11 -23.27
N LYS A 9 10.69 -10.30 -22.75
CA LYS A 9 10.63 -10.56 -21.30
C LYS A 9 11.98 -10.32 -20.61
N ASP A 10 13.08 -10.73 -21.24
CA ASP A 10 14.43 -10.60 -20.66
C ASP A 10 14.84 -9.13 -20.48
N ARG A 11 14.24 -8.20 -21.25
CA ARG A 11 14.45 -6.76 -21.06
C ARG A 11 13.92 -6.29 -19.70
N PHE A 12 12.83 -6.87 -19.20
CA PHE A 12 12.26 -6.53 -17.89
C PHE A 12 13.08 -7.07 -16.72
N ALA A 13 14.01 -8.01 -16.95
CA ALA A 13 14.95 -8.45 -15.92
C ALA A 13 16.03 -7.39 -15.60
N THR A 14 16.18 -6.37 -16.45
CA THR A 14 17.19 -5.31 -16.25
C THR A 14 16.83 -4.29 -15.17
N GLY A 15 15.55 -4.20 -14.78
CA GLY A 15 15.09 -3.30 -13.71
C GLY A 15 14.88 -1.83 -14.10
N ASP A 16 15.25 -1.40 -15.31
CA ASP A 16 14.96 -0.02 -15.78
C ASP A 16 13.51 0.11 -16.28
N PHE A 17 12.57 -0.07 -15.37
CA PHE A 17 11.14 -0.06 -15.68
C PHE A 17 10.67 1.29 -16.25
N LYS A 18 11.34 2.39 -15.91
CA LYS A 18 10.99 3.72 -16.41
C LYS A 18 11.34 3.87 -17.89
N ALA A 19 12.54 3.44 -18.31
CA ALA A 19 12.90 3.42 -19.72
C ALA A 19 12.06 2.41 -20.51
N LEU A 20 11.79 1.23 -19.94
CA LEU A 20 10.95 0.21 -20.58
C LEU A 20 9.51 0.70 -20.78
N ALA A 21 8.93 1.42 -19.81
CA ALA A 21 7.59 2.00 -19.92
C ALA A 21 7.51 3.10 -20.99
N ALA A 22 8.61 3.82 -21.26
CA ALA A 22 8.68 4.86 -22.29
C ALA A 22 8.90 4.29 -23.72
N ASP A 23 9.35 3.04 -23.85
CA ASP A 23 9.52 2.36 -25.15
C ASP A 23 8.16 1.93 -25.71
N ALA A 24 7.56 2.78 -26.54
CA ALA A 24 6.24 2.53 -27.13
C ALA A 24 6.21 1.23 -27.95
N GLY A 25 7.28 0.90 -28.69
CA GLY A 25 7.34 -0.31 -29.52
C GLY A 25 7.35 -1.57 -28.68
N LEU A 26 8.10 -1.56 -27.57
CA LEU A 26 8.08 -2.60 -26.55
C LEU A 26 6.69 -2.71 -25.90
N MET A 27 6.11 -1.58 -25.46
CA MET A 27 4.86 -1.59 -24.72
C MET A 27 3.67 -2.00 -25.59
N THR A 28 3.70 -1.78 -26.92
CA THR A 28 2.69 -2.33 -27.85
C THR A 28 2.61 -3.85 -27.78
N VAL A 29 3.75 -4.55 -27.65
CA VAL A 29 3.79 -6.02 -27.61
C VAL A 29 3.71 -6.58 -26.19
N ALA A 30 4.17 -5.84 -25.18
CA ALA A 30 4.24 -6.31 -23.80
C ALA A 30 2.95 -6.08 -23.00
N ARG A 31 2.22 -4.98 -23.22
CA ARG A 31 1.00 -4.62 -22.45
C ARG A 31 -0.13 -5.65 -22.42
N PRO A 32 -0.32 -6.52 -23.43
CA PRO A 32 -1.35 -7.56 -23.35
C PRO A 32 -1.06 -8.64 -22.30
N ALA A 33 0.20 -8.86 -21.91
CA ALA A 33 0.58 -9.96 -21.02
C ALA A 33 0.27 -9.72 -19.53
N PRO A 34 0.50 -8.52 -18.93
CA PRO A 34 0.22 -8.24 -17.52
C PRO A 34 -1.19 -8.57 -17.05
N ALA A 35 -2.23 -8.32 -17.87
CA ALA A 35 -3.61 -8.59 -17.46
C ALA A 35 -3.84 -10.07 -17.10
N ARG A 36 -3.22 -10.99 -17.85
CA ARG A 36 -3.30 -12.42 -17.54
C ARG A 36 -2.53 -12.78 -16.27
N LEU A 37 -1.31 -12.25 -16.12
CA LEU A 37 -0.49 -12.47 -14.94
C LEU A 37 -1.19 -11.95 -13.67
N PHE A 38 -1.81 -10.78 -13.75
CA PHE A 38 -2.58 -10.19 -12.67
C PHE A 38 -3.78 -11.08 -12.29
N ALA A 39 -4.56 -11.53 -13.28
CA ALA A 39 -5.68 -12.42 -13.06
C ALA A 39 -5.27 -13.74 -12.38
N ASP A 40 -4.15 -14.32 -12.80
CA ASP A 40 -3.68 -15.61 -12.29
C ASP A 40 -3.04 -15.51 -10.88
N ASN A 41 -2.47 -14.36 -10.49
CA ASN A 41 -1.62 -14.25 -9.29
C ASN A 41 -2.07 -13.21 -8.25
N CYS A 42 -2.81 -12.18 -8.66
CA CYS A 42 -3.10 -11.01 -7.83
C CYS A 42 -4.59 -10.83 -7.54
N ALA A 43 -5.43 -11.15 -8.54
CA ALA A 43 -6.86 -10.85 -8.51
C ALA A 43 -7.65 -11.57 -7.40
N ALA A 44 -7.15 -12.71 -6.88
CA ALA A 44 -7.77 -13.40 -5.75
C ALA A 44 -7.78 -12.55 -4.46
N CYS A 45 -6.83 -11.62 -4.35
CA CYS A 45 -6.64 -10.77 -3.20
C CYS A 45 -7.05 -9.32 -3.50
N HIS A 46 -6.56 -8.76 -4.61
CA HIS A 46 -6.79 -7.37 -5.01
C HIS A 46 -8.01 -7.18 -5.91
N GLY A 47 -8.81 -8.23 -6.15
CA GLY A 47 -9.99 -8.16 -7.00
C GLY A 47 -9.66 -8.19 -8.50
N ALA A 48 -10.67 -8.48 -9.32
CA ALA A 48 -10.49 -8.70 -10.76
C ALA A 48 -9.93 -7.50 -11.53
N GLN A 49 -10.20 -6.28 -11.06
CA GLN A 49 -9.73 -5.02 -11.66
C GLN A 49 -8.69 -4.30 -10.80
N GLY A 50 -8.25 -4.89 -9.68
CA GLY A 50 -7.35 -4.23 -8.74
C GLY A 50 -8.07 -3.38 -7.70
N GLN A 51 -9.39 -3.39 -7.64
CA GLN A 51 -10.19 -2.57 -6.72
C GLN A 51 -10.05 -2.91 -5.23
N GLY A 52 -9.24 -3.92 -4.89
CA GLY A 52 -9.02 -4.33 -3.51
C GLY A 52 -10.26 -4.94 -2.83
N ARG A 53 -10.20 -4.99 -1.51
CA ARG A 53 -11.35 -5.26 -0.63
C ARG A 53 -11.14 -4.56 0.71
N ASP A 54 -12.20 -3.95 1.24
CA ASP A 54 -12.13 -3.39 2.57
C ASP A 54 -11.93 -4.50 3.63
N GLY A 55 -11.42 -4.11 4.79
CA GLY A 55 -11.21 -5.02 5.92
C GLY A 55 -12.45 -5.23 6.79
N HIS A 56 -13.64 -4.75 6.37
CA HIS A 56 -14.83 -4.88 7.21
C HIS A 56 -15.24 -6.35 7.31
N GLY A 57 -15.09 -6.93 8.51
CA GLY A 57 -15.41 -8.34 8.77
C GLY A 57 -14.31 -9.33 8.34
N GLY A 58 -13.08 -8.88 8.04
CA GLY A 58 -12.00 -9.79 7.66
C GLY A 58 -10.69 -9.10 7.26
N THR A 59 -9.84 -9.81 6.51
CA THR A 59 -8.59 -9.25 5.98
C THR A 59 -8.87 -8.33 4.79
N GLY A 60 -8.48 -7.06 4.90
CA GLY A 60 -8.50 -6.08 3.81
C GLY A 60 -7.29 -6.20 2.88
N PHE A 61 -7.46 -5.81 1.62
CA PHE A 61 -6.40 -5.77 0.61
C PHE A 61 -6.47 -4.42 -0.10
N PRO A 62 -5.33 -3.69 -0.23
CA PRO A 62 -5.31 -2.39 -0.87
C PRO A 62 -5.89 -2.43 -2.28
N ALA A 63 -6.58 -1.37 -2.66
CA ALA A 63 -6.84 -1.08 -4.06
C ALA A 63 -5.51 -0.71 -4.75
N LEU A 64 -5.41 -1.06 -6.02
CA LEU A 64 -4.25 -0.82 -6.89
C LEU A 64 -4.63 0.07 -8.08
N ASP A 65 -5.89 0.50 -8.16
CA ASP A 65 -6.51 1.24 -9.26
C ASP A 65 -7.01 2.64 -8.86
N ASP A 66 -6.87 3.05 -7.60
CA ASP A 66 -7.34 4.33 -7.05
C ASP A 66 -6.27 5.44 -7.09
N GLY A 67 -4.99 5.07 -7.19
CA GLY A 67 -3.88 6.02 -7.21
C GLY A 67 -3.32 6.35 -5.82
N ASP A 68 -3.86 5.75 -4.76
CA ASP A 68 -3.42 5.96 -3.38
C ASP A 68 -2.39 4.89 -2.99
N TRP A 69 -1.11 5.24 -3.11
CA TRP A 69 0.00 4.32 -2.87
C TRP A 69 0.57 4.44 -1.47
N LEU A 70 0.57 3.33 -0.74
CA LEU A 70 1.08 3.30 0.64
C LEU A 70 2.60 3.34 0.74
N ARG A 71 3.35 2.87 -0.27
CA ARG A 71 4.81 2.63 -0.14
C ARG A 71 5.70 3.38 -1.12
N SER A 72 5.33 3.37 -2.38
CA SER A 72 6.09 4.03 -3.44
C SER A 72 5.24 4.04 -4.71
N THR A 73 5.43 5.07 -5.52
CA THR A 73 4.95 5.14 -6.90
C THR A 73 6.06 4.82 -7.90
N GLU A 74 7.30 4.61 -7.45
CA GLU A 74 8.42 4.26 -8.30
C GLU A 74 8.32 2.80 -8.76
N PRO A 75 8.37 2.53 -10.08
CA PRO A 75 8.20 1.16 -10.60
C PRO A 75 9.20 0.13 -10.08
N ALA A 76 10.43 0.56 -9.77
CA ALA A 76 11.46 -0.32 -9.21
C ALA A 76 11.08 -0.81 -7.81
N ASP A 77 10.54 0.07 -6.97
CA ASP A 77 10.09 -0.27 -5.62
C ASP A 77 8.86 -1.17 -5.66
N ILE A 78 7.93 -0.93 -6.59
CA ILE A 78 6.77 -1.81 -6.81
C ILE A 78 7.22 -3.20 -7.26
N ALA A 79 8.20 -3.30 -8.17
CA ALA A 79 8.74 -4.58 -8.59
C ALA A 79 9.42 -5.33 -7.43
N GLN A 80 10.21 -4.62 -6.61
CA GLN A 80 10.78 -5.20 -5.38
C GLN A 80 9.68 -5.69 -4.45
N LEU A 81 8.62 -4.90 -4.24
CA LEU A 81 7.49 -5.27 -3.39
C LEU A 81 6.80 -6.56 -3.86
N ILE A 82 6.63 -6.72 -5.17
CA ILE A 82 6.04 -7.93 -5.77
C ILE A 82 6.97 -9.13 -5.59
N CYS A 83 8.28 -8.95 -5.78
CA CYS A 83 9.26 -10.04 -5.68
C CYS A 83 9.53 -10.48 -4.23
N VAL A 84 9.61 -9.50 -3.33
CA VAL A 84 10.12 -9.67 -1.98
C VAL A 84 9.01 -9.62 -0.94
N GLY A 85 7.85 -9.04 -1.22
CA GLY A 85 6.74 -8.95 -0.26
C GLY A 85 6.98 -8.00 0.92
N VAL A 86 5.93 -7.84 1.74
CA VAL A 86 5.92 -7.07 2.99
C VAL A 86 5.86 -8.02 4.18
N ASN A 87 6.53 -7.68 5.28
CA ASN A 87 6.51 -8.41 6.55
C ASN A 87 6.82 -9.91 6.39
N ASN A 88 7.82 -10.26 5.59
CA ASN A 88 8.24 -11.66 5.46
C ASN A 88 9.69 -11.87 5.92
N ASN A 89 10.25 -13.04 5.67
CA ASN A 89 11.58 -13.41 6.14
C ASN A 89 12.71 -13.02 5.17
N HIS A 90 12.41 -12.35 4.06
CA HIS A 90 13.42 -11.93 3.11
C HIS A 90 14.20 -10.71 3.66
N PRO A 91 15.54 -10.65 3.52
CA PRO A 91 16.34 -9.56 4.08
C PRO A 91 16.00 -8.17 3.53
N GLU A 92 15.47 -8.11 2.31
CA GLU A 92 15.06 -6.86 1.63
C GLU A 92 13.56 -6.56 1.76
N THR A 93 12.86 -7.27 2.65
CA THR A 93 11.43 -7.04 2.87
C THR A 93 11.18 -5.69 3.51
N ASN A 94 10.09 -5.07 3.08
CA ASN A 94 9.57 -3.91 3.75
C ASN A 94 8.80 -4.34 5.00
N SER A 95 8.97 -3.63 6.11
CA SER A 95 8.13 -3.78 7.29
C SER A 95 7.04 -2.72 7.32
N VAL A 96 5.81 -3.14 7.60
CA VAL A 96 4.67 -2.28 7.94
C VAL A 96 4.03 -2.88 9.17
N GLN A 97 4.08 -2.17 10.29
CA GLN A 97 3.46 -2.64 11.53
C GLN A 97 2.67 -1.50 12.14
N ILE A 98 1.38 -1.73 12.39
CA ILE A 98 0.61 -0.90 13.30
C ILE A 98 0.66 -1.54 14.68
N MET A 99 0.97 -0.74 15.70
CA MET A 99 1.11 -1.23 17.06
C MET A 99 -0.25 -1.66 17.61
N GLY A 100 -0.25 -2.67 18.46
CA GLY A 100 -1.45 -3.11 19.15
C GLY A 100 -1.70 -2.25 20.38
N PHE A 101 -1.93 -0.93 20.23
CA PHE A 101 -1.95 0.03 21.36
C PHE A 101 -2.78 -0.41 22.57
N GLY A 102 -3.96 -1.02 22.34
CA GLY A 102 -4.78 -1.57 23.43
C GLY A 102 -4.32 -2.94 23.95
N ARG A 103 -3.73 -3.79 23.11
CA ARG A 103 -3.15 -5.08 23.50
C ARG A 103 -1.88 -4.89 24.32
N ASP A 104 -1.08 -3.91 23.94
CA ASP A 104 0.22 -3.58 24.52
C ASP A 104 0.09 -2.54 25.66
N GLU A 105 -1.15 -2.26 26.09
CA GLU A 105 -1.51 -1.37 27.21
C GLU A 105 -0.95 0.06 27.12
N MET A 106 -0.60 0.52 25.92
CA MET A 106 -0.13 1.88 25.67
C MET A 106 -1.26 2.92 25.76
N LEU A 107 -2.48 2.50 25.42
CA LEU A 107 -3.69 3.33 25.51
C LEU A 107 -4.81 2.55 26.18
N SER A 108 -5.55 3.22 27.07
CA SER A 108 -6.76 2.67 27.66
C SER A 108 -7.89 2.55 26.63
N ARG A 109 -8.87 1.71 26.94
CA ARG A 109 -10.08 1.58 26.11
C ARG A 109 -10.79 2.93 25.89
N ALA A 110 -10.87 3.76 26.92
CA ALA A 110 -11.53 5.07 26.83
C ALA A 110 -10.76 6.05 25.94
N GLU A 111 -9.43 5.99 25.91
CA GLU A 111 -8.60 6.79 25.00
C GLU A 111 -8.74 6.32 23.55
N ILE A 112 -8.77 5.00 23.32
CA ILE A 112 -9.03 4.44 21.99
C ILE A 112 -10.42 4.84 21.48
N GLU A 113 -11.44 4.78 22.34
CA GLU A 113 -12.82 5.19 21.99
C GLU A 113 -12.94 6.68 21.66
N GLN A 114 -12.04 7.53 22.17
CA GLN A 114 -11.94 8.94 21.80
C GLN A 114 -11.16 9.15 20.48
N LEU A 115 -10.12 8.35 20.24
CA LEU A 115 -9.28 8.45 19.04
C LEU A 115 -10.00 8.03 17.76
N VAL A 116 -10.81 6.96 17.80
CA VAL A 116 -11.49 6.45 16.60
C VAL A 116 -12.33 7.52 15.87
N PRO A 117 -13.27 8.23 16.52
CA PRO A 117 -14.04 9.27 15.83
C PRO A 117 -13.19 10.46 15.37
N TYR A 118 -12.08 10.75 16.07
CA TYR A 118 -11.14 11.80 15.65
C TYR A 118 -10.43 11.44 14.35
N VAL A 119 -9.94 10.19 14.21
CA VAL A 119 -9.30 9.69 13.00
C VAL A 119 -10.27 9.65 11.82
N ILE A 120 -11.52 9.20 12.05
CA ILE A 120 -12.56 9.18 11.01
C ILE A 120 -12.82 10.58 10.43
N ALA A 121 -12.59 11.63 11.21
CA ALA A 121 -12.82 13.01 10.82
C ALA A 121 -11.62 13.68 10.09
N PHE A 122 -10.55 12.95 9.77
CA PHE A 122 -9.37 13.54 9.08
C PHE A 122 -9.61 13.99 7.64
N ASP A 123 -10.79 13.74 7.09
CA ASP A 123 -11.28 14.35 5.85
C ASP A 123 -11.50 15.88 5.91
N GLY A 124 -10.99 16.54 6.96
CA GLY A 124 -11.05 17.98 7.19
C GLY A 124 -12.05 18.41 8.26
N THR A 125 -12.70 17.46 8.93
CA THR A 125 -13.71 17.72 9.96
C THR A 125 -13.22 17.49 11.40
N ALA A 126 -11.98 17.03 11.58
CA ALA A 126 -11.36 16.78 12.87
C ALA A 126 -11.14 18.08 13.68
N ASP A 127 -11.65 18.10 14.92
CA ASP A 127 -11.50 19.23 15.84
C ASP A 127 -10.12 19.18 16.53
N PRO A 128 -9.20 20.14 16.29
CA PRO A 128 -7.88 20.13 16.91
C PRO A 128 -7.89 20.42 18.41
N ASP A 129 -9.01 20.89 18.97
CA ASP A 129 -9.07 21.41 20.35
C ASP A 129 -9.66 20.40 21.36
N ILE A 130 -9.79 19.11 20.98
CA ILE A 130 -10.26 18.04 21.86
C ILE A 130 -9.11 17.15 22.37
N PRO A 131 -9.28 16.43 23.50
CA PRO A 131 -8.24 15.54 24.03
C PRO A 131 -7.71 14.49 23.04
N ALA A 132 -8.56 14.02 22.12
CA ALA A 132 -8.16 13.07 21.08
C ALA A 132 -7.07 13.61 20.13
N ALA A 133 -7.01 14.92 19.91
CA ALA A 133 -5.98 15.55 19.10
C ALA A 133 -4.58 15.39 19.72
N THR A 134 -4.47 15.57 21.05
CA THR A 134 -3.22 15.32 21.78
C THR A 134 -2.85 13.84 21.75
N LEU A 135 -3.83 12.95 21.98
CA LEU A 135 -3.60 11.50 21.90
C LEU A 135 -3.05 11.09 20.52
N PHE A 136 -3.58 11.66 19.45
CA PHE A 136 -3.11 11.36 18.09
C PHE A 136 -1.72 11.93 17.83
N ALA A 137 -1.47 13.18 18.24
CA ALA A 137 -0.17 13.83 18.08
C ALA A 137 0.94 13.03 18.79
N ASP A 138 0.67 12.54 20.00
CA ASP A 138 1.66 11.84 20.82
C ASP A 138 1.95 10.41 20.32
N ASN A 139 0.96 9.74 19.70
CA ASN A 139 1.02 8.30 19.45
C ASN A 139 0.99 7.90 17.96
N CYS A 140 0.42 8.74 17.09
CA CYS A 140 0.06 8.35 15.72
C CYS A 140 0.74 9.23 14.67
N ALA A 141 0.85 10.53 14.92
CA ALA A 141 1.32 11.52 13.94
C ALA A 141 2.75 11.27 13.44
N SER A 142 3.59 10.63 14.24
CA SER A 142 4.96 10.26 13.85
C SER A 142 5.02 9.32 12.64
N CYS A 143 3.97 8.52 12.42
CA CYS A 143 3.86 7.62 11.27
C CYS A 143 2.81 8.11 10.26
N HIS A 144 1.69 8.67 10.73
CA HIS A 144 0.54 9.03 9.91
C HIS A 144 0.47 10.52 9.52
N GLY A 145 1.46 11.33 9.89
CA GLY A 145 1.43 12.78 9.67
C GLY A 145 0.56 13.50 10.70
N GLU A 146 0.78 14.81 10.86
CA GLU A 146 0.09 15.62 11.88
C GLU A 146 -1.42 15.70 11.67
N ARG A 147 -1.88 15.52 10.42
CA ARG A 147 -3.30 15.59 10.05
C ARG A 147 -3.80 14.31 9.40
N GLY A 148 -3.10 13.19 9.61
CA GLY A 148 -3.47 11.92 8.97
C GLY A 148 -3.16 11.89 7.48
N GLU A 149 -2.13 12.59 6.99
CA GLU A 149 -1.76 12.55 5.57
C GLU A 149 -1.06 11.25 5.16
N GLY A 150 -0.76 10.39 6.13
CA GLY A 150 -0.02 9.16 5.93
C GLY A 150 1.48 9.39 5.73
N GLY A 151 2.16 8.33 5.36
CA GLY A 151 3.61 8.32 5.20
C GLY A 151 4.05 7.22 4.26
N MET A 152 4.20 7.56 2.97
CA MET A 152 4.54 6.62 1.91
C MET A 152 5.82 5.81 2.24
N GLY A 153 6.85 6.44 2.82
CA GLY A 153 8.06 5.71 3.22
C GLY A 153 7.86 4.65 4.31
N LEU A 154 6.84 4.81 5.17
CA LEU A 154 6.54 3.91 6.28
C LEU A 154 5.44 2.89 5.94
N GLY A 155 4.72 3.06 4.83
CA GLY A 155 3.53 2.25 4.56
C GLY A 155 2.31 2.68 5.37
N ALA A 156 2.34 3.85 6.00
CA ALA A 156 1.25 4.36 6.82
C ALA A 156 0.19 5.01 5.91
N PRO A 157 -1.06 4.50 5.90
CA PRO A 157 -2.15 5.12 5.14
C PRO A 157 -2.50 6.51 5.69
N SER A 158 -3.00 7.36 4.80
CA SER A 158 -3.74 8.58 5.14
C SER A 158 -5.13 8.26 5.67
#